data_AF-A0A925YRM2-F1
#
_entry.id   AF-A0A925YRM2-F1
#
_cell.length_a   1.000
_cell.length_b   1.000
_cell.length_c   1.000
_cell.angle_alpha   90.00
_cell.angle_beta   90.00
_cell.angle_gamma   90.00
#
_symmetry.space_group_name_H-M   'P 1'
#
loop_
_entity.id
_entity.type
_entity.pdbx_description
1 polymer ?
#
loop_
_entity_poly.entity_id
_entity_poly.type
_entity_poly.pdbx_seq_one_letter_code
_entity_poly.pdbx_strand_id
1 'polypeptide(L)'
;MFLVASFLPTDAARAGELMGGVGGCEISSCEWKPAVCYKPSPPTIYSSTARVSYNRAVRDFNAYLARVQDYKNCVINQGKADVTDGFPAVVMRGTQKVNEEVDREARRSREELDSARARLSR
;
A
#
# COMPACT_ATOMS: atom_id res chain seq x y z
N MET A 1 -11.29 50.57 16.33
CA MET A 1 -12.11 49.34 16.47
C MET A 1 -11.37 48.25 15.73
N PHE A 2 -10.80 47.30 16.47
CA PHE A 2 -9.91 46.25 15.97
C PHE A 2 -10.72 45.08 15.40
N LEU A 3 -10.30 44.57 14.25
CA LEU A 3 -10.52 43.17 13.88
C LEU A 3 -9.20 42.61 13.37
N VAL A 4 -8.42 42.07 14.31
CA VAL A 4 -7.28 41.20 14.01
C VAL A 4 -7.88 39.88 13.56
N ALA A 5 -7.80 39.59 12.26
CA ALA A 5 -8.15 38.29 11.73
C ALA A 5 -7.17 37.26 12.31
N SER A 6 -7.65 36.45 13.24
CA SER A 6 -6.93 35.30 13.77
C SER A 6 -6.71 34.30 12.64
N PHE A 7 -5.50 34.28 12.08
CA PHE A 7 -5.02 33.16 11.28
C PHE A 7 -4.90 31.95 12.23
N LEU A 8 -5.94 31.13 12.25
CA LEU A 8 -5.88 29.80 12.84
C LEU A 8 -4.74 29.02 12.16
N PRO A 9 -3.99 28.19 12.90
CA PRO A 9 -2.92 27.39 12.31
C PRO A 9 -3.52 26.53 11.20
N THR A 10 -3.03 26.74 9.98
CA THR A 10 -3.29 25.87 8.84
C THR A 10 -2.98 24.45 9.25
N ASP A 11 -3.97 23.56 9.13
CA ASP A 11 -3.82 22.11 9.19
C ASP A 11 -2.48 21.73 8.56
N ALA A 12 -1.59 21.10 9.34
CA ALA A 12 -0.37 20.52 8.81
C ALA A 12 -0.80 19.62 7.64
N ALA A 13 -0.35 19.98 6.43
CA ALA A 13 -0.73 19.28 5.21
C ALA A 13 -0.15 17.86 5.27
N ARG A 14 -0.94 16.92 5.78
CA ARG A 14 -0.55 15.51 5.82
C ARG A 14 -0.44 15.00 4.40
N ALA A 15 0.62 14.27 4.13
CA ALA A 15 0.83 13.62 2.85
C ALA A 15 -0.23 12.53 2.67
N GLY A 16 -0.67 11.82 3.73
CA GLY A 16 -1.73 10.82 3.73
C GLY A 16 -3.03 11.25 4.41
N GLU A 17 -4.06 10.41 4.24
CA GLU A 17 -5.41 10.72 4.70
C GLU A 17 -5.79 9.89 5.93
N LEU A 18 -6.39 10.55 6.93
CA LEU A 18 -7.15 9.88 7.97
C LEU A 18 -8.61 9.79 7.52
N MET A 19 -9.15 8.57 7.41
CA MET A 19 -10.58 8.43 7.19
C MET A 19 -11.34 8.98 8.41
N GLY A 20 -12.15 10.04 8.21
CA GLY A 20 -12.91 10.73 9.25
C GLY A 20 -12.52 12.20 9.51
N GLY A 21 -11.48 12.71 8.84
CA GLY A 21 -10.99 14.09 9.01
C GLY A 21 -10.28 14.34 10.35
N VAL A 22 -9.55 15.46 10.46
CA VAL A 22 -8.74 15.80 11.64
C VAL A 22 -9.62 16.09 12.88
N GLY A 23 -10.88 16.48 12.69
CA GLY A 23 -11.81 16.87 13.76
C GLY A 23 -12.90 15.86 14.14
N GLY A 24 -13.04 14.73 13.44
CA GLY A 24 -14.19 13.83 13.59
C GLY A 24 -13.88 12.40 14.05
N CYS A 25 -12.61 12.07 14.24
CA CYS A 25 -12.19 10.68 14.36
C CYS A 25 -11.58 10.41 15.73
N GLU A 26 -12.29 9.62 16.56
CA GLU A 26 -11.70 9.05 17.78
C GLU A 26 -10.51 8.17 17.37
N ILE A 27 -9.35 8.35 18.00
CA ILE A 27 -8.06 7.68 17.67
C ILE A 27 -8.18 6.14 17.57
N SER A 28 -9.21 5.56 18.18
CA SER A 28 -9.55 4.13 18.16
C SER A 28 -10.14 3.65 16.82
N SER A 29 -10.81 4.51 16.04
CA SER A 29 -11.50 4.16 14.79
C SER A 29 -10.84 4.71 13.53
N CYS A 30 -9.81 5.56 13.66
CA CYS A 30 -9.11 6.14 12.52
C CYS A 30 -8.23 5.14 11.79
N GLU A 31 -8.50 4.98 10.50
CA GLU A 31 -7.61 4.27 9.58
C GLU A 31 -6.85 5.28 8.74
N TRP A 32 -5.52 5.26 8.86
CA TRP A 32 -4.63 5.99 7.97
C TRP A 32 -4.45 5.22 6.67
N LYS A 33 -4.53 5.92 5.54
CA LYS A 33 -4.24 5.37 4.21
C LYS A 33 -3.32 6.30 3.42
N PRO A 34 -2.45 5.73 2.57
CA PRO A 34 -1.64 6.53 1.67
C PRO A 34 -2.53 7.19 0.60
N ALA A 35 -2.45 8.51 0.48
CA ALA A 35 -3.21 9.29 -0.51
C ALA A 35 -2.56 9.32 -1.91
N VAL A 36 -1.23 9.23 -2.01
CA VAL A 36 -0.49 9.46 -3.27
C VAL A 36 0.25 8.21 -3.78
N CYS A 37 0.30 7.14 -2.99
CA CYS A 37 0.93 5.89 -3.40
C CYS A 37 -0.07 4.97 -4.09
N TYR A 38 0.28 4.51 -5.30
CA TYR A 38 -0.58 3.62 -6.09
C TYR A 38 -0.23 2.15 -5.88
N LYS A 39 -1.17 1.40 -5.32
CA LYS A 39 -1.01 -0.05 -5.13
C LYS A 39 -0.98 -0.75 -6.49
N PRO A 40 0.08 -1.52 -6.81
CA PRO A 40 0.11 -2.28 -8.06
C PRO A 40 -0.88 -3.44 -8.00
N SER A 41 -1.56 -3.72 -9.10
CA SER A 41 -2.40 -4.91 -9.21
C SER A 41 -1.57 -6.17 -9.39
N PRO A 42 -1.94 -7.29 -8.76
CA PRO A 42 -1.29 -8.59 -8.98
C PRO A 42 -1.48 -9.04 -10.43
N PRO A 43 -0.50 -9.76 -11.01
CA PRO A 43 -0.60 -10.26 -12.37
C PRO A 43 -1.59 -11.43 -12.45
N THR A 44 -2.32 -11.53 -13.56
CA THR A 44 -3.12 -12.72 -13.84
C THR A 44 -2.22 -13.87 -14.29
N ILE A 45 -2.20 -14.96 -13.52
CA ILE A 45 -1.43 -16.15 -13.86
C ILE A 45 -2.31 -17.10 -14.68
N TYR A 46 -2.17 -17.06 -16.00
CA TYR A 46 -2.87 -17.98 -16.88
C TYR A 46 -2.28 -19.39 -16.78
N SER A 47 -3.04 -20.30 -16.18
CA SER A 47 -2.77 -21.74 -16.10
C SER A 47 -2.96 -22.41 -17.48
N SER A 48 -2.09 -22.13 -18.44
CA SER A 48 -1.96 -22.99 -19.62
C SER A 48 -0.82 -23.99 -19.40
N THR A 49 -0.94 -25.21 -19.93
CA THR A 49 0.12 -26.23 -19.90
C THR A 49 1.32 -25.89 -20.80
N ALA A 50 1.32 -24.75 -21.48
CA ALA A 50 2.43 -24.29 -22.29
C ALA A 50 3.54 -23.66 -21.43
N ARG A 51 4.76 -24.18 -21.55
CA ARG A 51 5.96 -23.67 -20.86
C ARG A 51 6.25 -22.18 -21.14
N VAL A 52 5.90 -21.71 -22.34
CA VAL A 52 6.06 -20.30 -22.75
C VAL A 52 5.19 -19.38 -21.90
N SER A 53 3.95 -19.77 -21.61
CA SER A 53 3.01 -19.00 -20.79
C SER A 53 3.48 -18.92 -19.34
N TYR A 54 4.04 -20.01 -18.80
CA TYR A 54 4.63 -20.00 -17.46
C TYR A 54 5.83 -19.05 -17.37
N ASN A 55 6.75 -19.10 -18.34
CA ASN A 55 7.90 -18.18 -18.36
C ASN A 55 7.45 -16.71 -18.43
N ARG A 56 6.37 -16.42 -19.16
CA ARG A 56 5.76 -15.09 -19.17
C ARG A 56 5.19 -14.72 -17.80
N ALA A 57 4.42 -15.61 -17.17
CA ALA A 57 3.85 -15.38 -15.84
C ALA A 57 4.94 -15.13 -14.78
N VAL A 58 6.07 -15.83 -14.84
CA VAL A 58 7.22 -15.59 -13.96
C VAL A 58 7.81 -14.19 -14.16
N ARG A 59 7.96 -13.74 -15.42
CA ARG A 59 8.43 -12.36 -15.69
C ARG A 59 7.45 -11.32 -15.17
N ASP A 60 6.16 -11.52 -15.40
CA ASP A 60 5.11 -10.59 -14.97
C ASP A 60 5.05 -10.51 -13.43
N PHE A 61 5.22 -11.63 -12.74
CA PHE A 61 5.33 -11.68 -11.28
C PHE A 61 6.58 -10.99 -10.74
N ASN A 62 7.75 -11.20 -11.36
CA ASN A 62 8.97 -10.50 -10.96
C ASN A 62 8.84 -8.98 -11.14
N ALA A 63 8.22 -8.55 -12.25
CA ALA A 63 7.93 -7.13 -12.48
C ALA A 63 6.92 -6.58 -11.46
N TYR A 64 5.93 -7.40 -11.06
CA TYR A 64 5.01 -7.05 -9.98
C TYR A 64 5.73 -6.87 -8.64
N LEU A 65 6.67 -7.75 -8.27
CA LEU A 65 7.45 -7.61 -7.04
C LEU A 65 8.26 -6.32 -6.97
N ALA A 66 8.84 -5.88 -8.11
CA ALA A 66 9.53 -4.59 -8.18
C ALA A 66 8.57 -3.43 -7.88
N ARG A 67 7.40 -3.40 -8.53
CA ARG A 67 6.38 -2.37 -8.28
C ARG A 67 5.82 -2.41 -6.85
N VAL A 68 5.71 -3.60 -6.26
CA VAL A 68 5.34 -3.75 -4.83
C VAL A 68 6.38 -3.08 -3.94
N GLN A 69 7.66 -3.27 -4.22
CA GLN A 69 8.71 -2.64 -3.44
C GLN A 69 8.66 -1.10 -3.56
N ASP A 70 8.44 -0.57 -4.76
CA ASP A 70 8.28 0.87 -5.00
C ASP A 70 7.08 1.43 -4.24
N TYR A 71 5.95 0.72 -4.27
CA TYR A 71 4.76 1.08 -3.50
C TYR A 71 5.03 1.09 -1.99
N LYS A 72 5.65 0.04 -1.44
CA LYS A 72 5.99 -0.03 -0.01
C LYS A 72 6.91 1.12 0.39
N ASN A 73 7.91 1.44 -0.43
CA ASN A 73 8.82 2.56 -0.20
C ASN A 73 8.06 3.90 -0.20
N CYS A 74 7.14 4.11 -1.14
CA CYS A 74 6.29 5.29 -1.18
C CYS A 74 5.47 5.42 0.12
N VAL A 75 4.78 4.34 0.52
CA VAL A 75 3.93 4.32 1.72
C VAL A 75 4.76 4.61 2.99
N ILE A 76 5.95 4.04 3.10
CA ILE A 76 6.85 4.31 4.22
C ILE A 76 7.29 5.77 4.26
N ASN A 77 7.64 6.36 3.11
CA ASN A 77 8.07 7.76 3.05
C ASN A 77 6.92 8.71 3.41
N GLN A 78 5.72 8.42 2.91
CA GLN A 78 4.52 9.16 3.25
C GLN A 78 4.17 9.03 4.74
N GLY A 79 4.21 7.80 5.28
CA GLY A 79 3.99 7.54 6.69
C GLY A 79 5.01 8.24 7.58
N LYS A 80 6.29 8.32 7.19
CA LYS A 80 7.32 9.07 7.94
C LYS A 80 7.02 10.57 8.00
N ALA A 81 6.55 11.16 6.90
CA ALA A 81 6.14 12.57 6.88
C ALA A 81 4.91 12.80 7.78
N ASP A 82 3.94 11.89 7.76
CA ASP A 82 2.72 12.06 8.57
C ASP A 82 2.95 11.76 10.06
N VAL A 83 3.89 10.87 10.39
CA VAL A 83 4.29 10.57 11.78
C VAL A 83 4.83 11.80 12.48
N THR A 84 5.52 12.70 11.77
CA THR A 84 6.01 13.97 12.36
C THR A 84 4.90 14.99 12.58
N ASP A 85 3.77 14.85 11.87
CA ASP A 85 2.70 15.84 11.77
C ASP A 85 1.42 15.42 12.54
N GLY A 86 1.51 14.34 13.33
CA GLY A 86 0.54 13.93 14.35
C GLY A 86 -0.07 12.53 14.18
N PHE A 87 -0.42 11.90 15.30
CA PHE A 87 -0.95 10.51 15.43
C PHE A 87 0.01 9.39 14.98
N PRO A 88 1.26 9.34 15.51
CA PRO A 88 2.28 8.37 15.09
C PRO A 88 1.80 6.91 15.19
N ALA A 89 1.06 6.57 16.25
CA ALA A 89 0.53 5.21 16.43
C ALA A 89 -0.48 4.80 15.36
N VAL A 90 -1.30 5.73 14.84
CA VAL A 90 -2.29 5.45 13.79
C VAL A 90 -1.58 5.27 12.45
N VAL A 91 -0.64 6.16 12.12
CA VAL A 91 0.12 6.11 10.87
C VAL A 91 1.01 4.86 10.82
N MET A 92 1.69 4.51 11.91
CA MET A 92 2.50 3.29 11.98
C MET A 92 1.65 2.03 11.78
N ARG A 93 0.50 1.93 12.46
CA ARG A 93 -0.43 0.79 12.27
C ARG A 93 -0.98 0.73 10.84
N GLY A 94 -1.34 1.86 10.24
CA GLY A 94 -1.81 1.92 8.86
C GLY A 94 -0.73 1.47 7.87
N THR A 95 0.49 1.99 8.01
CA THR A 95 1.66 1.58 7.22
C THR A 95 1.93 0.08 7.32
N GLN A 96 1.88 -0.46 8.55
CA GLN A 96 2.06 -1.89 8.78
C GLN A 96 0.96 -2.72 8.11
N LYS A 97 -0.31 -2.34 8.26
CA LYS A 97 -1.44 -3.03 7.65
C LYS A 97 -1.34 -3.07 6.12
N VAL A 98 -0.98 -1.94 5.50
CA VAL A 98 -0.75 -1.87 4.04
C VAL A 98 0.37 -2.83 3.61
N ASN A 99 1.50 -2.85 4.33
CA ASN A 99 2.60 -3.77 4.03
C ASN A 99 2.17 -5.23 4.14
N GLU A 100 1.46 -5.60 5.21
CA GLU A 100 0.95 -6.96 5.42
C GLU A 100 -0.05 -7.41 4.34
N GLU A 101 -0.90 -6.50 3.87
CA GLU A 101 -1.85 -6.76 2.80
C GLU A 101 -1.14 -7.08 1.48
N VAL A 102 -0.19 -6.24 1.07
CA VAL A 102 0.54 -6.45 -0.19
C VAL A 102 1.43 -7.69 -0.12
N ASP A 103 2.06 -7.95 1.03
CA ASP A 103 2.86 -9.17 1.23
C ASP A 103 2.00 -10.44 1.18
N ARG A 104 0.73 -10.36 1.58
CA ARG A 104 -0.23 -11.47 1.47
C ARG A 104 -0.63 -11.72 0.02
N GLU A 105 -0.89 -10.67 -0.75
CA GLU A 105 -1.21 -10.78 -2.18
C GLU A 105 -0.04 -11.32 -3.00
N ALA A 106 1.18 -10.85 -2.72
CA ALA A 106 2.38 -11.36 -3.36
C ALA A 106 2.61 -12.86 -3.06
N ARG A 107 2.33 -13.30 -1.82
CA ARG A 107 2.37 -14.73 -1.46
C ARG A 107 1.34 -15.56 -2.23
N ARG A 108 0.08 -15.10 -2.32
CA ARG A 108 -0.95 -15.80 -3.12
C ARG A 108 -0.56 -15.93 -4.59
N SER A 109 -0.04 -14.86 -5.19
CA SER A 109 0.44 -14.90 -6.58
C SER A 109 1.61 -15.87 -6.75
N ARG A 110 2.49 -15.99 -5.74
CA ARG A 110 3.58 -16.98 -5.75
C ARG A 110 3.05 -18.41 -5.69
N GLU A 111 2.09 -18.68 -4.81
CA GLU A 111 1.45 -20.01 -4.69
C GLU A 111 0.75 -20.42 -6.00
N GLU A 112 0.10 -19.48 -6.69
CA GLU A 112 -0.49 -19.71 -8.01
C GLU A 112 0.57 -20.09 -9.06
N LEU A 113 1.72 -19.39 -9.07
CA LEU A 113 2.85 -19.75 -9.94
C LEU A 113 3.39 -21.14 -9.62
N ASP A 114 3.57 -21.48 -8.36
CA ASP A 114 4.11 -22.77 -7.95
C ASP A 114 3.15 -23.92 -8.31
N SER A 115 1.83 -23.69 -8.18
CA SER A 115 0.79 -24.60 -8.67
C SER A 115 0.83 -24.78 -10.19
N ALA A 116 0.99 -23.69 -10.95
CA ALA A 116 1.14 -23.75 -12.40
C ALA A 116 2.41 -24.53 -12.81
N ARG A 117 3.52 -24.35 -12.10
CA ARG A 117 4.77 -25.10 -12.32
C ARG A 117 4.57 -26.61 -12.09
N ALA A 118 3.87 -26.99 -11.03
CA ALA A 118 3.59 -28.40 -10.74
C ALA A 118 2.77 -29.07 -11.85
N ARG A 119 1.83 -28.34 -12.46
CA ARG A 119 1.03 -28.84 -13.61
C ARG A 119 1.84 -29.06 -14.88
N LEU A 120 2.93 -28.30 -15.09
CA LEU A 120 3.84 -28.50 -16.22
C LEU A 120 4.76 -29.73 -16.07
N SER A 121 4.89 -30.25 -14.85
CA SER A 121 5.78 -31.36 -14.52
C SER A 121 5.07 -32.73 -14.53
N ARG A 122 3.77 -32.74 -14.85
CA ARG A 122 2.94 -33.92 -15.04
C ARG A 122 2.74 -34.16 -16.53
#